data_AF-A0A382TFJ5-F1
#
_entry.id   AF-A0A382TFJ5-F1
#
_cell.length_a   1.000
_cell.length_b   1.000
_cell.length_c   1.000
_cell.angle_alpha   90.00
_cell.angle_beta   90.00
_cell.angle_gamma   90.00
#
_symmetry.space_group_name_H-M   'P 1'
#
loop_
_entity.id
_entity.type
_entity.pdbx_description
1 polymer ?
#
loop_
_entity_poly.entity_id
_entity_poly.type
_entity_poly.pdbx_seq_one_letter_code
_entity_poly.pdbx_strand_id
1 'polypeptide(L)'
;MIDVYQANPCRETVDKLALEMGKTVKSVIGKLSREKVYIKKDYTTKRGEKPITKLQMVQEIADMLRGDKERLQTLEKSSKAELLYLKVLVEDLKEGF
;
A
#
# COMPACT_ATOMS: atom_id res chain seq x y z
N MET A 1 -8.30 -4.22 26.67
CA MET A 1 -8.45 -4.14 25.19
C MET A 1 -7.30 -3.39 24.52
N ILE A 2 -6.84 -2.26 25.08
CA ILE A 2 -5.74 -1.48 24.48
C ILE A 2 -4.45 -2.31 24.54
N ASP A 3 -4.11 -2.84 25.71
CA ASP A 3 -2.90 -3.67 25.90
C ASP A 3 -2.94 -4.93 25.03
N VAL A 4 -4.11 -5.57 24.94
CA VAL A 4 -4.35 -6.74 24.08
C VAL A 4 -4.11 -6.41 22.60
N TYR A 5 -4.60 -5.26 22.14
CA TYR A 5 -4.35 -4.81 20.77
C TYR A 5 -2.88 -4.39 20.55
N GLN A 6 -2.26 -3.70 21.50
CA GLN A 6 -0.87 -3.28 21.40
C GLN A 6 0.11 -4.47 21.38
N ALA A 7 -0.21 -5.57 22.06
CA ALA A 7 0.57 -6.80 22.02
C ALA A 7 0.56 -7.47 20.63
N ASN A 8 -0.53 -7.33 19.86
CA ASN A 8 -0.65 -7.85 18.50
C ASN A 8 -1.58 -6.96 17.65
N PRO A 9 -1.08 -5.86 17.08
CA PRO A 9 -1.90 -4.82 16.45
C PRO A 9 -2.34 -5.21 15.04
N CYS A 10 -3.10 -6.29 14.93
CA CYS A 10 -3.59 -6.84 13.67
C CYS A 10 -5.12 -6.86 13.62
N ARG A 11 -5.67 -7.11 12.43
CA ARG A 11 -7.12 -7.14 12.21
C ARG A 11 -7.79 -8.27 13.00
N GLU A 12 -7.15 -9.43 13.10
CA GLU A 12 -7.68 -10.59 13.84
C GLU A 12 -7.86 -10.27 15.34
N THR A 13 -6.94 -9.50 15.93
CA THR A 13 -7.07 -9.05 17.33
C THR A 13 -8.28 -8.14 17.51
N VAL A 14 -8.56 -7.26 16.54
CA VAL A 14 -9.77 -6.42 16.58
C VAL A 14 -11.03 -7.28 16.46
N ASP A 15 -11.03 -8.28 15.58
CA ASP A 15 -12.19 -9.16 15.39
C ASP A 15 -12.44 -10.03 16.64
N LYS A 16 -11.40 -10.53 17.30
CA LYS A 16 -11.49 -11.22 18.61
C LYS A 16 -12.06 -10.30 19.70
N LEU A 17 -11.51 -9.09 19.83
CA LEU A 17 -12.01 -8.10 20.80
C LEU A 17 -13.48 -7.73 20.55
N ALA A 18 -13.89 -7.62 19.28
CA ALA A 18 -15.26 -7.36 18.90
C ALA A 18 -16.20 -8.49 19.35
N LEU A 19 -15.80 -9.75 19.12
CA LEU A 19 -16.53 -10.94 19.53
C LEU A 19 -16.64 -11.05 21.07
N GLU A 20 -15.52 -10.95 21.78
CA GLU A 20 -15.46 -11.06 23.25
C GLU A 20 -16.28 -9.97 23.96
N MET A 21 -16.30 -8.76 23.40
CA MET A 21 -17.04 -7.62 23.98
C MET A 21 -18.49 -7.52 23.51
N GLY A 22 -18.93 -8.38 22.57
CA GLY A 22 -20.24 -8.27 21.94
C GLY A 22 -20.46 -6.93 21.22
N LYS A 23 -19.41 -6.38 20.61
CA LYS A 23 -19.43 -5.08 19.90
C LYS A 23 -19.14 -5.28 18.43
N THR A 24 -19.50 -4.29 17.62
CA THR A 24 -19.08 -4.26 16.21
C THR A 24 -17.59 -3.92 16.10
N VAL A 25 -16.92 -4.51 15.12
CA VAL A 25 -15.53 -4.20 14.76
C VAL A 25 -15.32 -2.69 14.59
N LYS A 26 -16.28 -1.99 13.96
CA LYS A 26 -16.25 -0.52 13.78
C LYS A 26 -16.17 0.23 15.12
N SER A 27 -16.89 -0.24 16.14
CA SER A 27 -16.87 0.37 17.49
C SER A 27 -15.52 0.16 18.18
N VAL A 28 -14.94 -1.05 18.05
CA VAL A 28 -13.61 -1.37 18.60
C VAL A 28 -12.53 -0.51 17.93
N ILE A 29 -12.51 -0.44 16.59
CA ILE A 29 -11.60 0.43 15.83
C ILE A 29 -11.77 1.89 16.25
N GLY A 30 -13.02 2.37 16.37
CA GLY A 30 -13.31 3.73 16.79
C GLY A 30 -12.79 4.05 18.19
N LYS A 31 -12.84 3.10 19.13
CA LYS A 31 -12.24 3.27 20.45
C LYS A 31 -10.71 3.25 20.38
N LEU A 32 -10.09 2.27 19.71
CA LEU A 32 -8.63 2.23 19.51
C LEU A 32 -8.09 3.48 18.80
N SER A 33 -8.87 4.07 17.89
CA SER A 33 -8.51 5.30 17.17
C SER A 33 -8.58 6.55 18.08
N ARG A 34 -9.61 6.64 18.95
CA ARG A 34 -9.70 7.72 19.95
C ARG A 34 -8.55 7.68 20.95
N GLU A 35 -8.12 6.49 21.32
CA GLU A 35 -6.94 6.24 22.18
C GLU A 35 -5.61 6.41 21.42
N LYS A 36 -5.64 6.73 20.11
CA LYS A 36 -4.48 6.91 19.24
C LYS A 36 -3.57 5.68 19.11
N VAL A 37 -4.07 4.49 19.43
CA VAL A 37 -3.30 3.24 19.35
C VAL A 37 -3.61 2.43 18.09
N TYR A 38 -4.71 2.69 17.40
CA TYR A 38 -5.10 1.93 16.21
C TYR A 38 -4.11 2.12 15.06
N ILE A 39 -3.54 1.02 14.58
CA ILE A 39 -2.66 1.00 13.41
C ILE A 39 -3.50 0.56 12.21
N LYS A 40 -3.65 1.45 11.23
CA LYS A 40 -4.26 1.08 9.95
C LYS A 40 -3.36 0.05 9.27
N LYS A 41 -3.96 -1.05 8.85
CA LYS A 41 -3.26 -2.05 8.04
C LYS A 41 -2.80 -1.36 6.75
N ASP A 42 -1.50 -1.40 6.49
CA ASP A 42 -0.99 -1.01 5.17
C ASP A 42 -1.62 -1.93 4.13
N TYR A 43 -2.31 -1.33 3.16
CA TYR A 43 -2.83 -2.08 2.03
C TYR A 43 -1.63 -2.53 1.23
N THR A 44 -1.27 -3.81 1.30
CA THR A 44 -0.30 -4.44 0.41
C THR A 44 -1.02 -5.29 -0.63
N THR A 45 -0.41 -5.48 -1.80
CA THR A 45 -0.91 -6.43 -2.80
C THR A 45 -0.78 -7.87 -2.27
N LYS A 46 -1.34 -8.85 -3.01
CA LYS A 46 -1.20 -10.29 -2.67
C LYS A 46 0.26 -10.75 -2.52
N ARG A 47 1.24 -9.98 -3.04
CA ARG A 47 2.68 -10.25 -2.95
C ARG A 47 3.38 -9.50 -1.80
N GLY A 48 2.65 -8.74 -0.98
CA GLY A 48 3.22 -7.93 0.10
C GLY A 48 3.78 -6.57 -0.35
N GLU A 49 3.76 -6.28 -1.65
CA GLU A 49 4.23 -5.01 -2.20
C GLU A 49 3.23 -3.88 -1.95
N LYS A 50 3.70 -2.64 -1.79
CA LYS A 50 2.83 -1.47 -1.76
C LYS A 50 2.10 -1.33 -3.11
N PRO A 51 0.78 -1.13 -3.13
CA PRO A 51 0.02 -0.95 -4.35
C PRO A 51 0.46 0.32 -5.04
N ILE A 52 1.16 0.15 -6.16
CA ILE A 52 1.56 1.23 -7.05
C ILE A 52 0.49 1.43 -8.15
N THR A 53 0.11 2.69 -8.39
CA THR A 53 -0.81 3.10 -9.45
C THR A 53 -0.09 3.20 -10.80
N LYS A 54 -0.83 3.16 -11.91
CA LYS A 54 -0.23 3.31 -13.25
C LYS A 54 0.45 4.68 -13.40
N LEU A 55 -0.14 5.74 -12.86
CA LEU A 55 0.46 7.08 -12.85
C LEU A 55 1.78 7.12 -12.07
N GLN A 56 1.83 6.45 -10.91
CA GLN A 56 3.07 6.34 -10.14
C GLN A 56 4.16 5.56 -10.91
N MET A 57 3.80 4.48 -11.61
CA MET A 57 4.76 3.77 -12.47
C MET A 57 5.32 4.67 -13.56
N VAL A 58 4.46 5.45 -14.23
CA VAL A 58 4.88 6.41 -15.26
C VAL A 58 5.82 7.47 -14.69
N GLN A 59 5.52 7.97 -13.48
CA GLN A 59 6.38 8.92 -12.78
C GLN A 59 7.75 8.32 -12.48
N GLU A 60 7.80 7.12 -11.89
CA GLU A 60 9.05 6.43 -11.56
C GLU A 60 9.90 6.17 -12.81
N ILE A 61 9.27 5.76 -13.92
CA ILE A 61 9.95 5.57 -15.21
C ILE A 61 10.55 6.90 -15.70
N ALA A 62 9.80 7.99 -15.66
CA ALA A 62 10.28 9.32 -16.06
C ALA A 62 11.49 9.74 -15.22
N ASP A 63 11.40 9.57 -13.89
CA ASP A 63 12.44 9.93 -12.94
C ASP A 63 13.71 9.09 -13.13
N MET A 64 13.57 7.79 -13.38
CA MET A 64 14.71 6.91 -13.66
C MET A 64 15.45 7.30 -14.95
N LEU A 65 14.70 7.70 -15.98
CA LEU A 65 15.24 8.14 -17.27
C LEU A 65 15.66 9.63 -17.28
N ARG A 66 15.50 10.36 -16.16
CA ARG A 66 15.70 11.82 -16.08
C ARG A 66 14.90 12.58 -17.16
N GLY A 67 13.72 12.08 -17.49
CA GLY A 67 12.83 12.60 -18.53
C GLY A 67 11.69 13.45 -17.97
N ASP A 68 10.97 14.11 -18.88
CA ASP A 68 9.78 14.89 -18.54
C ASP A 68 8.54 13.98 -18.42
N LYS A 69 8.02 13.88 -17.19
CA LYS A 69 6.81 13.14 -16.85
C LYS A 69 5.57 13.58 -17.63
N GLU A 70 5.47 14.87 -17.99
CA GLU A 70 4.28 15.39 -18.67
C GLU A 70 4.14 14.79 -20.07
N ARG A 71 5.28 14.51 -20.70
CA ARG A 71 5.35 13.83 -22.00
C ARG A 71 5.00 12.35 -21.95
N LEU A 72 4.98 11.75 -20.76
CA LEU A 72 4.70 10.33 -20.55
C LEU A 72 3.30 10.07 -19.97
N GLN A 73 2.49 11.10 -19.70
CA GLN A 73 1.18 10.95 -19.07
C GLN A 73 0.25 9.96 -19.80
N THR A 74 0.32 9.89 -21.13
CA THR A 74 -0.52 8.97 -21.91
C THR A 74 -0.15 7.49 -21.74
N LEU A 75 1.04 7.17 -21.24
CA LEU A 75 1.42 5.79 -20.89
C LEU A 75 0.56 5.22 -19.75
N GLU A 76 -0.07 6.05 -18.92
CA GLU A 76 -1.05 5.58 -17.94
C GLU A 76 -2.15 4.75 -18.60
N LYS A 77 -2.48 5.00 -19.88
CA LYS A 77 -3.52 4.26 -20.61
C LYS A 77 -3.12 2.82 -20.95
N SER A 78 -1.83 2.48 -20.91
CA SER A 78 -1.33 1.12 -21.16
C SER A 78 -1.78 0.14 -20.07
N SER A 79 -1.62 -1.16 -20.34
CA SER A 79 -1.92 -2.18 -19.34
C SER A 79 -0.93 -2.10 -18.17
N LYS A 80 -1.39 -2.50 -16.98
CA LYS A 80 -0.52 -2.51 -15.79
C LYS A 80 0.68 -3.46 -15.96
N ALA A 81 0.49 -4.56 -16.70
CA ALA A 81 1.54 -5.54 -16.95
C ALA A 81 2.66 -4.96 -17.84
N GLU A 82 2.31 -4.24 -18.91
CA GLU A 82 3.28 -3.58 -19.79
C GLU A 82 4.07 -2.50 -19.07
N LEU A 83 3.41 -1.68 -18.24
CA LEU A 83 4.10 -0.65 -17.44
C LEU A 83 5.07 -1.26 -16.43
N LEU A 84 4.71 -2.40 -15.82
CA LEU A 84 5.60 -3.13 -14.92
C LEU A 84 6.83 -3.63 -15.67
N TYR A 85 6.63 -4.24 -16.84
CA TYR A 85 7.72 -4.76 -17.65
C TYR A 85 8.67 -3.63 -18.10
N LEU A 86 8.12 -2.50 -18.56
CA LEU A 86 8.91 -1.32 -18.92
C LEU A 86 9.71 -0.79 -17.73
N LYS A 87 9.10 -0.72 -16.54
CA LYS A 87 9.80 -0.29 -15.32
C LYS A 87 11.01 -1.19 -15.03
N VAL A 88 10.84 -2.52 -15.10
CA VAL A 88 11.93 -3.49 -14.88
C VAL A 88 13.05 -3.27 -15.89
N LEU A 89 12.74 -3.12 -17.18
CA LEU A 89 13.76 -2.86 -18.21
C LEU A 89 14.55 -1.58 -17.93
N VAL A 90 13.89 -0.51 -17.48
CA VAL A 90 14.53 0.76 -17.13
C VAL A 90 15.39 0.64 -15.88
N GLU A 91 14.96 -0.17 -14.91
CA GLU A 91 15.70 -0.47 -13.68
C GLU A 91 16.99 -1.27 -13.99
N ASP A 92 16.88 -2.34 -14.79
CA ASP A 92 18.01 -3.14 -15.26
C ASP A 92 19.03 -2.30 -16.04
N LEU A 93 18.55 -1.38 -16.89
CA LEU A 93 19.41 -0.44 -17.62
C LEU A 93 20.20 0.48 -16.68
N LYS A 94 19.66 0.80 -15.51
CA LYS A 94 20.33 1.67 -14.53
C LYS A 94 21.39 0.94 -13.72
N GLU A 95 21.19 -0.35 -13.47
CA GLU A 95 22.14 -1.20 -12.74
C GLU A 95 23.31 -1.69 -13.61
N GLY A 96 23.15 -1.63 -14.94
CA GLY A 96 24.17 -2.03 -15.91
C GLY A 96 25.25 -0.98 -16.24
N PHE A 97 25.29 0.17 -15.56
CA PHE A 97 26.28 1.26 -15.76
C PHE A 97 27.00 1.64 -14.46
#